data_AF-A0A167FYU5-F1
#
_entry.id   AF-A0A167FYU5-F1
#
_cell.length_a   1.000
_cell.length_b   1.000
_cell.length_c   1.000
_cell.angle_alpha   90.00
_cell.angle_beta   90.00
_cell.angle_gamma   90.00
#
_symmetry.space_group_name_H-M   'P 1'
#
loop_
_entity.id
_entity.type
_entity.pdbx_description
1 polymer ?
#
loop_
_entity_poly.entity_id
_entity_poly.type
_entity_poly.pdbx_seq_one_letter_code
_entity_poly.pdbx_strand_id
1 'polypeptide(L)'
;MCYYFGPSRTHGRLEARAELRRRGCSLATQEWVDNHWSLILWKLAGLVRAYPMDLTERWSWSHVIDQLLYRYEREINRGQRPAVKKIQEQDCASTRSMVLTVCQIKMTTRQKADDPDQTEEHPEFVLTDGWYKIRASVDDCLGRATKMAKIQVGTKIAMSGIKLDAAKEGKEVLKALDDTMLKLTGNSTCLARWYTKLGFAPKPFVPTIASLSPDGGNVVMLHITVTKMFPIGYIDAFVEGAPRPIPRCQKEEDAAMDEWMKMWEKEQADECKEFEDRLQKLEALAERLDHACGYKSVSRDLLPHWVDDVLDEFEEATDVKSLIKLKSRDELSYLATAAHAKIAYERDNAQRTIEKAMEGRVPQRQVRNFQVACIEDARTYHRTPMRTGQLTVWDILSMGDEIIREGRSYLVSNIVPTQKGSWGKPAVADSEVFLQTTRGTRWSPVP
;
A
#
# COMPACT_ATOMS: atom_id res chain seq x y z
N MET A 1 -15.74 -6.92 -40.16
CA MET A 1 -15.09 -6.16 -41.23
C MET A 1 -14.48 -7.17 -42.20
N CYS A 2 -14.97 -7.22 -43.44
CA CYS A 2 -14.42 -8.09 -44.48
C CYS A 2 -13.29 -7.34 -45.20
N TYR A 3 -12.25 -8.05 -45.64
CA TYR A 3 -11.09 -7.42 -46.27
C TYR A 3 -10.91 -7.98 -47.69
N TYR A 4 -10.59 -7.08 -48.62
CA TYR A 4 -10.46 -7.41 -50.03
C TYR A 4 -9.08 -8.03 -50.29
N PHE A 5 -9.04 -9.31 -50.63
CA PHE A 5 -7.81 -10.05 -50.96
C PHE A 5 -7.75 -10.48 -52.44
N GLY A 6 -8.64 -9.98 -53.30
CA GLY A 6 -8.67 -10.29 -54.73
C GLY A 6 -10.04 -10.06 -55.40
N PRO A 7 -10.15 -10.23 -56.75
CA PRO A 7 -11.21 -9.64 -57.56
C PRO A 7 -12.65 -10.12 -57.36
N SER A 8 -12.89 -11.27 -56.69
CA SER A 8 -14.19 -11.94 -56.84
C SER A 8 -14.72 -12.75 -55.64
N ARG A 9 -14.04 -12.72 -54.49
CA ARG A 9 -14.59 -13.28 -53.23
C ARG A 9 -14.25 -12.42 -52.02
N THR A 10 -15.29 -12.06 -51.27
CA THR A 10 -15.15 -11.40 -49.97
C THR A 10 -14.73 -12.41 -48.93
N HIS A 11 -13.54 -12.23 -48.36
CA HIS A 11 -12.97 -13.11 -47.36
C HIS A 11 -12.99 -12.40 -45.99
N GLY A 12 -13.55 -13.07 -44.99
CA GLY A 12 -13.69 -12.54 -43.65
C GLY A 12 -13.53 -13.59 -42.55
N ARG A 13 -13.85 -13.17 -41.32
CA ARG A 13 -13.72 -13.97 -40.10
C ARG A 13 -14.58 -15.24 -40.09
N LEU A 14 -15.72 -15.24 -40.79
CA LEU A 14 -16.62 -16.40 -40.89
C LEU A 14 -16.02 -17.45 -41.82
N GLU A 15 -15.55 -17.02 -42.99
CA GLU A 15 -14.88 -17.87 -43.96
C GLU A 15 -13.57 -18.44 -43.39
N ALA A 16 -12.86 -17.66 -42.58
CA ALA A 16 -11.60 -18.08 -41.97
C ALA A 16 -11.84 -19.21 -40.97
N ARG A 17 -12.90 -19.09 -40.15
CA ARG A 17 -13.31 -20.17 -39.24
C ARG A 17 -13.74 -21.43 -40.00
N ALA A 18 -14.51 -21.28 -41.08
CA ALA A 18 -14.93 -22.41 -41.90
C ALA A 18 -13.70 -23.15 -42.47
N GLU A 19 -12.71 -22.42 -42.97
CA GLU A 19 -11.47 -22.99 -43.49
C GLU A 19 -10.63 -23.68 -42.40
N LEU A 20 -10.51 -23.08 -41.20
CA LEU A 20 -9.85 -23.71 -40.06
C LEU A 20 -10.53 -25.03 -39.68
N ARG A 21 -11.86 -25.06 -39.62
CA ARG A 21 -12.63 -26.28 -39.34
C ARG A 21 -12.44 -27.35 -40.40
N ARG A 22 -12.41 -26.97 -41.69
CA ARG A 22 -12.11 -27.88 -42.80
C ARG A 22 -10.73 -28.51 -42.66
N ARG A 23 -9.77 -27.79 -42.08
CA ARG A 23 -8.41 -28.27 -41.77
C ARG A 23 -8.29 -28.98 -40.40
N GLY A 24 -9.40 -29.35 -39.76
CA GLY A 24 -9.40 -30.12 -38.51
C GLY A 24 -9.27 -29.30 -37.23
N CYS A 25 -9.28 -27.96 -37.29
CA CYS A 25 -9.24 -27.10 -36.10
C CYS A 25 -10.63 -26.95 -35.47
N SER A 26 -11.17 -28.04 -34.91
CA SER A 26 -12.55 -28.11 -34.41
C SER A 26 -12.85 -27.17 -33.24
N LEU A 27 -11.85 -26.86 -32.40
CA LEU A 27 -11.97 -26.00 -31.22
C LEU A 27 -11.88 -24.50 -31.53
N ALA A 28 -11.68 -24.11 -32.80
CA ALA A 28 -11.67 -22.70 -33.21
C ALA A 28 -13.08 -22.11 -33.14
N THR A 29 -13.41 -21.49 -32.00
CA THR A 29 -14.68 -20.78 -31.80
C THR A 29 -14.74 -19.51 -32.64
N GLN A 30 -15.93 -18.94 -32.81
CA GLN A 30 -16.07 -17.68 -33.54
C GLN A 30 -15.36 -16.54 -32.82
N GLU A 31 -15.50 -16.46 -31.49
CA GLU A 31 -14.86 -15.44 -30.66
C GLU A 31 -13.32 -15.51 -30.74
N TRP A 32 -12.76 -16.72 -30.76
CA TRP A 32 -11.32 -16.94 -30.91
C TRP A 32 -10.81 -16.43 -32.26
N VAL A 33 -11.51 -16.76 -33.35
CA VAL A 33 -11.16 -16.30 -34.70
C VAL A 33 -11.32 -14.78 -34.79
N ASP A 34 -12.40 -14.21 -34.27
CA ASP A 34 -12.67 -12.77 -34.32
C ASP A 34 -11.58 -11.95 -33.62
N ASN A 35 -11.16 -12.38 -32.43
CA ASN A 35 -10.08 -11.75 -31.69
C ASN A 35 -8.77 -11.78 -32.50
N HIS A 36 -8.31 -12.96 -32.91
CA HIS A 36 -7.02 -13.12 -33.57
C HIS A 36 -6.98 -12.55 -34.98
N TRP A 37 -8.09 -12.62 -35.72
CA TRP A 37 -8.23 -12.00 -37.03
C TRP A 37 -7.86 -10.51 -36.98
N SER A 38 -8.43 -9.77 -36.03
CA SER A 38 -8.15 -8.33 -35.88
C SER A 38 -6.67 -8.05 -35.59
N LEU A 39 -6.03 -8.84 -34.72
CA LEU A 39 -4.64 -8.65 -34.32
C LEU A 39 -3.66 -9.05 -35.42
N ILE A 40 -3.96 -10.13 -36.16
CA ILE A 40 -3.15 -10.57 -37.31
C ILE A 40 -3.18 -9.51 -38.39
N LEU A 41 -4.36 -9.03 -38.78
CA LEU A 41 -4.47 -8.00 -39.81
C LEU A 41 -3.82 -6.69 -39.38
N TRP A 42 -3.98 -6.27 -38.13
CA TRP A 42 -3.31 -5.05 -37.64
C TRP A 42 -1.79 -5.16 -37.72
N LYS A 43 -1.24 -6.32 -37.35
CA LYS A 43 0.19 -6.63 -37.49
C LYS A 43 0.63 -6.60 -38.95
N LEU A 44 -0.08 -7.29 -39.85
CA LEU A 44 0.28 -7.39 -41.26
C LEU A 44 0.19 -6.03 -41.96
N ALA A 45 -0.86 -5.25 -41.68
CA ALA A 45 -1.00 -3.90 -42.19
C ALA A 45 0.16 -3.00 -41.75
N GLY A 46 0.57 -3.10 -40.49
CA GLY A 46 1.74 -2.38 -39.96
C GLY A 46 3.04 -2.78 -40.65
N LEU A 47 3.26 -4.08 -40.86
CA LEU A 47 4.45 -4.61 -41.54
C LEU A 47 4.50 -4.18 -43.01
N VAL A 48 3.40 -4.29 -43.74
CA VAL A 48 3.33 -3.88 -45.14
C VAL A 48 3.52 -2.38 -45.30
N ARG A 49 2.99 -1.57 -44.38
CA ARG A 49 3.23 -0.13 -44.40
C ARG A 49 4.71 0.21 -44.17
N ALA A 50 5.40 -0.54 -43.32
CA ALA A 50 6.82 -0.35 -43.06
C ALA A 50 7.71 -0.94 -44.18
N TYR A 51 7.26 -2.02 -44.82
CA TYR A 51 7.97 -2.76 -45.86
C TYR A 51 7.01 -3.03 -47.05
N PRO A 52 6.76 -2.03 -47.90
CA PRO A 52 5.77 -2.16 -48.99
C PRO A 52 6.08 -3.26 -50.01
N MET A 53 7.37 -3.62 -50.15
CA MET A 53 7.81 -4.69 -51.06
C MET A 53 7.25 -6.06 -50.70
N ASP A 54 6.87 -6.27 -49.43
CA ASP A 54 6.34 -7.55 -48.94
C ASP A 54 4.81 -7.63 -49.03
N LEU A 55 4.14 -6.67 -49.69
CA LEU A 55 2.68 -6.56 -49.74
C LEU A 55 2.01 -7.87 -50.21
N THR A 56 2.41 -8.38 -51.37
CA THR A 56 1.81 -9.57 -51.98
C THR A 56 2.05 -10.83 -51.16
N GLU A 57 3.20 -10.94 -50.49
CA GLU A 57 3.51 -12.08 -49.63
C GLU A 57 2.72 -12.03 -48.30
N ARG A 58 2.76 -10.88 -47.62
CA ARG A 58 2.23 -10.73 -46.26
C ARG A 58 0.74 -10.41 -46.21
N TRP A 59 0.20 -9.64 -47.15
CA TRP A 59 -1.21 -9.23 -47.20
C TRP A 59 -2.03 -10.14 -48.12
N SER A 60 -2.06 -11.43 -47.78
CA SER A 60 -2.78 -12.45 -48.54
C SER A 60 -3.68 -13.30 -47.64
N TRP A 61 -4.76 -13.83 -48.21
CA TRP A 61 -5.67 -14.74 -47.51
C TRP A 61 -4.94 -15.95 -46.94
N SER A 62 -4.07 -16.59 -47.74
CA SER A 62 -3.26 -17.73 -47.32
C SER A 62 -2.41 -17.39 -46.10
N HIS A 63 -1.69 -16.26 -46.13
CA HIS A 63 -0.83 -15.87 -45.02
C HIS A 63 -1.62 -15.60 -43.72
N VAL A 64 -2.83 -15.04 -43.82
CA VAL A 64 -3.71 -14.85 -42.66
C VAL A 64 -4.17 -16.20 -42.10
N ILE A 65 -4.57 -17.14 -42.95
CA ILE A 65 -4.96 -18.50 -42.51
C ILE A 65 -3.77 -19.24 -41.89
N ASP A 66 -2.57 -19.13 -42.45
CA ASP A 66 -1.36 -19.76 -41.90
C ASP A 66 -1.03 -19.19 -40.52
N GLN A 67 -1.20 -17.89 -40.30
CA GLN A 67 -1.06 -17.26 -38.99
C GLN A 67 -2.12 -17.74 -37.98
N LEU A 68 -3.36 -17.97 -38.43
CA LEU A 68 -4.41 -18.54 -37.58
C LEU A 68 -4.11 -20.00 -37.22
N LEU A 69 -3.69 -20.82 -38.19
CA LEU A 69 -3.26 -22.21 -37.96
C LEU A 69 -2.09 -22.27 -36.98
N TYR A 70 -1.11 -21.38 -37.14
CA TYR A 70 0.01 -21.24 -36.21
C TYR A 70 -0.44 -20.92 -34.79
N ARG A 71 -1.41 -20.01 -34.64
CA ARG A 71 -1.97 -19.68 -33.31
C ARG A 71 -2.73 -20.86 -32.71
N TYR A 72 -3.54 -21.55 -33.51
CA TYR A 72 -4.28 -22.74 -33.07
C TYR A 72 -3.33 -23.83 -32.59
N GLU A 73 -2.30 -24.13 -33.38
CA GLU A 73 -1.27 -25.12 -33.03
C GLU A 73 -0.58 -24.77 -31.70
N ARG A 74 -0.16 -23.51 -31.52
CA ARG A 74 0.56 -23.13 -30.32
C ARG A 74 -0.31 -23.07 -29.08
N GLU A 75 -1.47 -22.45 -29.18
CA GLU A 75 -2.31 -22.21 -28.01
C GLU A 75 -3.14 -23.45 -27.66
N ILE A 76 -3.82 -24.02 -28.65
CA ILE A 76 -4.79 -25.10 -28.43
C ILE A 76 -4.08 -26.44 -28.37
N ASN A 77 -3.31 -26.80 -29.40
CA ASN A 77 -2.68 -28.13 -29.45
C ASN A 77 -1.51 -28.26 -28.46
N ARG A 78 -0.66 -27.23 -28.34
CA ARG A 78 0.52 -27.26 -27.46
C ARG A 78 0.31 -26.63 -26.08
N GLY A 79 -0.87 -26.07 -25.80
CA GLY A 79 -1.18 -25.44 -24.51
C GLY A 79 -0.29 -24.22 -24.17
N GLN A 80 0.32 -23.57 -25.16
CA GLN A 80 1.20 -22.42 -24.92
C GLN A 80 0.38 -21.14 -24.68
N ARG A 81 0.05 -20.88 -23.41
CA ARG A 81 -0.78 -19.74 -23.00
C ARG A 81 -0.02 -18.40 -23.06
N PRO A 82 -0.54 -17.38 -23.78
CA PRO A 82 0.01 -16.02 -23.83
C PRO A 82 -0.04 -15.28 -22.48
N ALA A 83 0.63 -14.13 -22.39
CA ALA A 83 0.79 -13.40 -21.13
C ALA A 83 -0.54 -12.84 -20.62
N VAL A 84 -1.31 -12.19 -21.49
CA VAL A 84 -2.62 -11.61 -21.12
C VAL A 84 -3.59 -12.71 -20.69
N LYS A 85 -3.60 -13.85 -21.40
CA LYS A 85 -4.41 -15.02 -21.04
C LYS A 85 -4.10 -15.51 -19.63
N LYS A 86 -2.82 -15.76 -19.34
CA LYS A 86 -2.38 -16.20 -18.01
C LYS A 86 -2.70 -15.20 -16.90
N ILE A 87 -2.75 -13.90 -17.20
CA ILE A 87 -3.06 -12.87 -16.21
C ILE A 87 -4.58 -12.80 -15.96
N GLN A 88 -5.41 -12.80 -17.01
CA GLN A 88 -6.87 -12.71 -16.87
C GLN A 88 -7.48 -13.99 -16.27
N GLU A 89 -6.91 -15.15 -16.61
CA GLU A 89 -7.26 -16.44 -16.01
C GLU A 89 -6.61 -16.64 -14.62
N GLN A 90 -5.84 -15.66 -14.13
CA GLN A 90 -5.16 -15.65 -12.83
C GLN A 90 -4.16 -16.80 -12.59
N ASP A 91 -3.67 -17.45 -13.65
CA ASP A 91 -2.57 -18.42 -13.60
C ASP A 91 -1.19 -17.79 -13.34
N CYS A 92 -1.04 -16.48 -13.57
CA CYS A 92 0.19 -15.75 -13.35
C CYS A 92 -0.09 -14.34 -12.81
N ALA A 93 0.75 -13.90 -11.88
CA ALA A 93 0.66 -12.55 -11.34
C ALA A 93 0.93 -11.48 -12.43
N SER A 94 0.08 -10.43 -12.45
CA SER A 94 0.27 -9.23 -13.28
C SER A 94 1.50 -8.41 -12.89
N THR A 95 2.07 -8.66 -11.71
CA THR A 95 3.27 -7.99 -11.21
C THR A 95 4.53 -8.43 -11.96
N ARG A 96 4.48 -9.55 -12.70
CA ARG A 96 5.59 -9.98 -13.55
C ARG A 96 5.87 -8.97 -14.65
N SER A 97 7.15 -8.81 -14.97
CA SER A 97 7.60 -7.93 -16.03
C SER A 97 7.06 -8.37 -17.39
N MET A 98 6.54 -7.42 -18.17
CA MET A 98 5.98 -7.68 -19.48
C MET A 98 6.05 -6.45 -20.38
N VAL A 99 5.87 -6.69 -21.68
CA VAL A 99 5.75 -5.63 -22.70
C VAL A 99 4.44 -5.83 -23.44
N LEU A 100 3.58 -4.82 -23.40
CA LEU A 100 2.32 -4.80 -24.12
C LEU A 100 2.30 -3.61 -25.08
N THR A 101 1.45 -3.65 -26.09
CA THR A 101 1.26 -2.52 -27.01
C THR A 101 -0.12 -1.93 -26.86
N VAL A 102 -0.23 -0.60 -26.96
CA VAL A 102 -1.51 0.12 -26.95
C VAL A 102 -2.26 -0.18 -28.24
N CYS A 103 -3.43 -0.82 -28.16
CA CYS A 103 -4.28 -1.06 -29.32
C CYS A 103 -5.43 -0.05 -29.46
N GLN A 104 -5.87 0.54 -28.34
CA GLN A 104 -6.90 1.56 -28.33
C GLN A 104 -6.69 2.49 -27.14
N ILE A 105 -7.03 3.76 -27.31
CA ILE A 105 -7.12 4.76 -26.24
C ILE A 105 -8.57 5.23 -26.22
N LYS A 106 -9.25 5.10 -25.09
CA LYS A 106 -10.61 5.58 -24.87
C LYS A 106 -10.53 6.74 -23.88
N MET A 107 -11.15 7.87 -24.17
CA MET A 107 -11.32 8.92 -23.17
C MET A 107 -12.54 8.58 -22.32
N THR A 108 -12.35 8.59 -21.01
CA THR A 108 -13.40 8.31 -20.03
C THR A 108 -13.49 9.46 -19.05
N THR A 109 -14.70 9.77 -18.61
CA THR A 109 -14.93 10.83 -17.63
C THR A 109 -14.84 10.23 -16.23
N ARG A 110 -14.04 10.84 -15.35
CA ARG A 110 -13.92 10.47 -13.93
C ARG A 110 -14.15 11.70 -13.06
N GLN A 111 -14.65 11.50 -11.85
CA GLN A 111 -14.72 12.59 -10.86
C GLN A 111 -13.31 12.95 -10.41
N LYS A 112 -13.06 14.24 -10.21
CA LYS A 112 -11.79 14.70 -9.64
C LYS A 112 -11.70 14.27 -8.19
N ALA A 113 -10.50 13.88 -7.76
CA ALA A 113 -10.25 13.50 -6.37
C ALA A 113 -10.44 14.69 -5.40
N ASP A 114 -10.11 15.90 -5.86
CA ASP A 114 -10.12 17.12 -5.04
C ASP A 114 -11.48 17.84 -5.02
N ASP A 115 -12.37 17.52 -5.97
CA ASP A 115 -13.69 18.15 -6.10
C ASP A 115 -14.68 17.16 -6.76
N PRO A 116 -15.54 16.48 -5.98
CA PRO A 116 -16.48 15.48 -6.49
C PRO A 116 -17.50 16.01 -7.50
N ASP A 117 -17.77 17.32 -7.48
CA ASP A 117 -18.73 17.97 -8.39
C ASP A 117 -18.10 18.27 -9.77
N GLN A 118 -16.77 18.18 -9.87
CA GLN A 118 -16.06 18.33 -11.14
C GLN A 118 -15.65 16.99 -11.73
N THR A 119 -15.85 16.88 -13.04
CA THR A 119 -15.37 15.74 -13.81
C THR A 119 -14.19 16.11 -14.69
N GLU A 120 -13.32 15.15 -14.95
CA GLU A 120 -12.20 15.28 -15.86
C GLU A 120 -12.13 14.11 -16.84
N GLU A 121 -11.67 14.42 -18.05
CA GLU A 121 -11.37 13.41 -19.05
C GLU A 121 -10.02 12.75 -18.75
N HIS A 122 -10.07 11.43 -18.56
CA HIS A 122 -8.94 10.58 -18.31
C HIS A 122 -8.84 9.46 -19.35
N PRO A 123 -7.66 9.24 -19.97
CA PRO A 123 -7.50 8.15 -20.90
C PRO A 123 -7.52 6.80 -20.18
N GLU A 124 -8.13 5.82 -20.84
CA GLU A 124 -8.02 4.40 -20.55
C GLU A 124 -7.44 3.68 -21.76
N PHE A 125 -6.53 2.75 -21.51
CA PHE A 125 -5.91 1.98 -22.57
C PHE A 125 -6.59 0.64 -22.73
N VAL A 126 -6.64 0.16 -23.97
CA VAL A 126 -6.71 -1.27 -24.26
C VAL A 126 -5.34 -1.67 -24.77
N LEU A 127 -4.73 -2.65 -24.11
CA LEU A 127 -3.41 -3.16 -24.39
C LEU A 127 -3.49 -4.58 -24.96
N THR A 128 -2.45 -5.02 -25.68
CA THR A 128 -2.34 -6.40 -26.16
C THR A 128 -0.91 -6.93 -26.09
N ASP A 129 -0.78 -8.23 -25.80
CA ASP A 129 0.46 -8.99 -25.96
C ASP A 129 0.64 -9.56 -27.40
N GLY A 130 -0.25 -9.18 -28.32
CA GLY A 130 -0.34 -9.70 -29.67
C GLY A 130 -1.26 -10.92 -29.81
N TRP A 131 -1.71 -11.51 -28.71
CA TRP A 131 -2.64 -12.65 -28.69
C TRP A 131 -4.02 -12.25 -28.18
N TYR A 132 -4.08 -11.54 -27.06
CA TYR A 132 -5.30 -11.12 -26.39
C TYR A 132 -5.23 -9.67 -25.95
N LYS A 133 -6.38 -9.11 -25.57
CA LYS A 133 -6.53 -7.71 -25.18
C LYS A 133 -6.88 -7.61 -23.69
N ILE A 134 -6.41 -6.55 -23.03
CA ILE A 134 -6.71 -6.25 -21.63
C ILE A 134 -6.87 -4.74 -21.45
N ARG A 135 -7.84 -4.32 -20.62
CA ARG A 135 -8.00 -2.90 -20.28
C ARG A 135 -6.95 -2.47 -19.27
N ALA A 136 -6.62 -1.18 -19.29
CA ALA A 136 -5.75 -0.58 -18.30
C ALA A 136 -6.21 0.82 -17.94
N SER A 137 -6.30 1.10 -16.64
CA SER A 137 -6.32 2.46 -16.11
C SER A 137 -4.90 2.98 -16.04
N VAL A 138 -4.76 4.29 -16.19
CA VAL A 138 -3.48 4.98 -16.14
C VAL A 138 -3.57 6.11 -15.13
N ASP A 139 -2.41 6.58 -14.66
CA ASP A 139 -2.29 7.75 -13.78
C ASP A 139 -2.11 9.05 -14.57
N ASP A 140 -2.04 10.18 -13.85
CA ASP A 140 -1.88 11.51 -14.45
C ASP A 140 -0.59 11.61 -15.27
N CYS A 141 0.48 10.96 -14.84
CA CYS A 141 1.76 10.95 -15.57
C CYS A 141 1.57 10.37 -16.97
N LEU A 142 0.94 9.20 -17.08
CA LEU A 142 0.63 8.55 -18.36
C LEU A 142 -0.47 9.29 -19.13
N GLY A 143 -1.43 9.89 -18.42
CA GLY A 143 -2.46 10.75 -18.99
C GLY A 143 -1.87 11.97 -19.71
N ARG A 144 -0.95 12.68 -19.06
CA ARG A 144 -0.17 13.78 -19.65
C ARG A 144 0.66 13.30 -20.84
N ALA A 145 1.34 12.16 -20.73
CA ALA A 145 2.11 11.59 -21.84
C ALA A 145 1.23 11.28 -23.06
N THR A 146 -0.02 10.87 -22.84
CA THR A 146 -1.02 10.65 -23.90
C THR A 146 -1.46 11.98 -24.53
N LYS A 147 -1.80 12.98 -23.72
CA LYS A 147 -2.17 14.33 -24.19
C LYS A 147 -1.05 14.99 -25.01
N MET A 148 0.20 14.72 -24.65
CA MET A 148 1.40 15.16 -25.39
C MET A 148 1.75 14.29 -26.60
N ALA A 149 0.89 13.33 -26.99
CA ALA A 149 1.12 12.39 -28.08
C ALA A 149 2.41 11.55 -27.98
N LYS A 150 2.98 11.41 -26.77
CA LYS A 150 4.12 10.49 -26.52
C LYS A 150 3.68 9.04 -26.45
N ILE A 151 2.44 8.80 -26.01
CA ILE A 151 1.78 7.50 -26.03
C ILE A 151 0.64 7.57 -27.03
N GLN A 152 0.67 6.69 -28.02
CA GLN A 152 -0.31 6.59 -29.09
C GLN A 152 -0.67 5.12 -29.35
N VAL A 153 -1.70 4.87 -30.16
CA VAL A 153 -1.99 3.52 -30.63
C VAL A 153 -0.78 2.98 -31.40
N GLY A 154 -0.31 1.78 -31.02
CA GLY A 154 0.90 1.15 -31.51
C GLY A 154 2.14 1.35 -30.62
N THR A 155 2.08 2.23 -29.62
CA THR A 155 3.17 2.39 -28.65
C THR A 155 3.33 1.12 -27.80
N LYS A 156 4.56 0.61 -27.72
CA LYS A 156 4.92 -0.49 -26.82
C LYS A 156 5.33 0.04 -25.46
N ILE A 157 4.77 -0.53 -24.41
CA ILE A 157 5.00 -0.14 -23.02
C ILE A 157 5.58 -1.35 -22.30
N ALA A 158 6.79 -1.22 -21.78
CA ALA A 158 7.34 -2.16 -20.81
C ALA A 158 6.85 -1.78 -19.41
N MET A 159 6.54 -2.78 -18.61
CA MET A 159 5.95 -2.59 -17.29
C MET A 159 6.38 -3.69 -16.33
N SER A 160 6.39 -3.38 -15.03
CA SER A 160 6.73 -4.33 -13.96
C SER A 160 5.99 -3.95 -12.68
N GLY A 161 5.60 -4.94 -11.86
CA GLY A 161 4.88 -4.71 -10.61
C GLY A 161 3.49 -4.09 -10.76
N ILE A 162 2.86 -4.25 -11.92
CA ILE A 162 1.53 -3.70 -12.19
C ILE A 162 0.47 -4.54 -11.48
N LYS A 163 -0.45 -3.86 -10.79
CA LYS A 163 -1.58 -4.50 -10.12
C LYS A 163 -2.70 -4.79 -11.12
N LEU A 164 -3.38 -5.91 -10.92
CA LEU A 164 -4.60 -6.26 -11.62
C LEU A 164 -5.80 -5.92 -10.73
N ASP A 165 -6.73 -5.15 -11.27
CA ASP A 165 -8.08 -5.00 -10.73
C ASP A 165 -8.97 -6.04 -11.39
N ALA A 166 -9.45 -7.01 -10.61
CA ALA A 166 -10.24 -8.13 -11.11
C ALA A 166 -11.12 -8.71 -10.00
N ALA A 167 -12.13 -9.47 -10.40
CA ALA A 167 -12.89 -10.31 -9.49
C ALA A 167 -12.00 -11.38 -8.80
N LYS A 168 -12.52 -11.99 -7.73
CA LYS A 168 -11.78 -12.99 -6.94
C LYS A 168 -11.34 -14.22 -7.73
N GLU A 169 -12.04 -14.56 -8.82
CA GLU A 169 -11.74 -15.71 -9.66
C GLU A 169 -11.36 -15.27 -11.08
N GLY A 170 -10.42 -16.00 -11.67
CA GLY A 170 -10.02 -15.81 -13.06
C GLY A 170 -11.16 -16.09 -14.02
N LYS A 171 -11.25 -15.29 -15.07
CA LYS A 171 -12.23 -15.45 -16.14
C LYS A 171 -11.53 -15.84 -17.43
N GLU A 172 -12.21 -16.62 -18.26
CA GLU A 172 -11.73 -16.97 -19.59
C GLU A 172 -11.41 -15.71 -20.39
N VAL A 173 -10.24 -15.70 -21.04
CA VAL A 173 -9.61 -14.50 -21.62
C VAL A 173 -10.50 -13.74 -22.63
N LEU A 174 -11.32 -14.42 -23.42
CA LEU A 174 -12.20 -13.76 -24.39
C LEU A 174 -13.42 -13.08 -23.73
N LYS A 175 -13.76 -13.46 -22.51
CA LYS A 175 -14.87 -12.89 -21.72
C LYS A 175 -14.39 -11.89 -20.65
N ALA A 176 -13.10 -11.87 -20.35
CA ALA A 176 -12.56 -11.10 -19.23
C ALA A 176 -12.24 -9.62 -19.53
N LEU A 177 -12.40 -9.16 -20.78
CA LEU A 177 -11.94 -7.82 -21.21
C LEU A 177 -12.55 -6.67 -20.40
N ASP A 178 -13.83 -6.76 -20.06
CA ASP A 178 -14.55 -5.73 -19.31
C ASP A 178 -14.52 -5.95 -17.79
N ASP A 179 -14.07 -7.13 -17.35
CA ASP A 179 -14.02 -7.53 -15.94
C ASP A 179 -12.64 -7.31 -15.30
N THR A 180 -11.61 -7.08 -16.11
CA THR A 180 -10.23 -7.01 -15.67
C THR A 180 -9.56 -5.74 -16.16
N MET A 181 -8.84 -5.06 -15.28
CA MET A 181 -8.15 -3.82 -15.60
C MET A 181 -6.78 -3.75 -14.94
N LEU A 182 -5.73 -3.54 -15.72
CA LEU A 182 -4.39 -3.25 -15.19
C LEU A 182 -4.34 -1.82 -14.65
N LYS A 183 -3.72 -1.62 -13.47
CA LYS A 183 -3.49 -0.30 -12.88
C LYS A 183 -2.07 0.18 -13.21
N LEU A 184 -1.92 0.83 -14.36
CA LEU A 184 -0.61 1.33 -14.82
C LEU A 184 -0.21 2.58 -14.04
N THR A 185 1.07 2.63 -13.69
CA THR A 185 1.68 3.80 -13.05
C THR A 185 2.92 4.23 -13.83
N GLY A 186 3.11 5.54 -14.00
CA GLY A 186 4.19 6.12 -14.80
C GLY A 186 5.57 5.67 -14.33
N ASN A 187 5.80 5.61 -13.01
CA ASN A 187 7.08 5.22 -12.42
C ASN A 187 7.37 3.71 -12.48
N SER A 188 6.38 2.90 -12.88
CA SER A 188 6.53 1.45 -13.07
C SER A 188 6.39 1.01 -14.53
N THR A 189 6.43 1.98 -15.45
CA THR A 189 6.30 1.76 -16.88
C THR A 189 7.34 2.55 -17.67
N CYS A 190 7.64 2.11 -18.90
CA CYS A 190 8.42 2.91 -19.84
C CYS A 190 8.06 2.58 -21.29
N LEU A 191 8.46 3.46 -22.20
CA LEU A 191 8.36 3.20 -23.63
C LEU A 191 9.39 2.13 -24.04
N ALA A 192 8.90 1.04 -24.61
CA ALA A 192 9.75 -0.02 -25.15
C ALA A 192 10.15 0.29 -26.60
N ARG A 193 11.31 -0.23 -27.02
CA ARG A 193 11.76 -0.12 -28.43
C ARG A 193 10.76 -0.81 -29.35
N TRP A 194 10.59 -0.29 -30.57
CA TRP A 194 9.60 -0.77 -31.54
C TRP A 194 9.69 -2.28 -31.82
N TYR A 195 10.91 -2.84 -31.85
CA TYR A 195 11.16 -4.26 -32.12
C TYR A 195 11.03 -5.16 -30.89
N THR A 196 10.78 -4.60 -29.69
CA THR A 196 10.70 -5.39 -28.46
C THR A 196 9.57 -6.41 -28.55
N LYS A 197 9.87 -7.67 -28.19
CA LYS A 197 8.89 -8.77 -28.19
C LYS A 197 7.80 -8.51 -27.16
N LEU A 198 6.55 -8.74 -27.54
CA LEU A 198 5.39 -8.61 -26.65
C LEU A 198 5.23 -9.84 -25.74
N GLY A 199 4.58 -9.65 -24.60
CA GLY A 199 4.35 -10.67 -23.57
C GLY A 199 5.32 -10.54 -22.39
N PHE A 200 5.47 -11.61 -21.60
CA PHE A 200 6.37 -11.61 -20.44
C PHE A 200 7.82 -11.32 -20.86
N ALA A 201 8.46 -10.43 -20.10
CA ALA A 201 9.85 -10.06 -20.26
C ALA A 201 10.71 -10.84 -19.25
N PRO A 202 11.88 -11.36 -19.67
CA PRO A 202 12.78 -12.09 -18.76
C PRO A 202 13.50 -11.16 -17.77
N LYS A 203 13.67 -9.90 -18.14
CA LYS A 203 14.33 -8.88 -17.30
C LYS A 203 13.30 -7.82 -16.90
N PRO A 204 13.29 -7.38 -15.63
CA PRO A 204 12.45 -6.29 -15.21
C PRO A 204 12.87 -4.98 -15.86
N PHE A 205 11.89 -4.12 -16.08
CA PHE A 205 12.16 -2.72 -16.34
C PHE A 205 12.57 -2.06 -15.02
N VAL A 206 13.68 -1.32 -15.05
CA VAL A 206 14.15 -0.52 -13.92
C VAL A 206 14.25 0.93 -14.41
N PRO A 207 13.43 1.86 -13.89
CA PRO A 207 13.54 3.28 -14.18
C PRO A 207 14.84 3.86 -13.62
N THR A 208 15.18 5.04 -14.12
CA THR A 208 16.22 5.92 -13.53
C THR A 208 15.55 7.00 -12.71
N ILE A 209 16.23 7.56 -11.71
CA ILE A 209 15.76 8.71 -10.91
C ILE A 209 15.34 9.86 -11.83
N ALA A 210 16.10 10.14 -12.88
CA ALA A 210 15.78 11.17 -13.86
C ALA A 210 14.46 10.95 -14.63
N SER A 211 13.98 9.70 -14.70
CA SER A 211 12.73 9.34 -15.39
C SER A 211 11.50 9.36 -14.49
N LEU A 212 11.68 9.52 -13.18
CA LEU A 212 10.59 9.52 -12.23
C LEU A 212 9.76 10.80 -12.33
N SER A 213 8.46 10.63 -12.10
CA SER A 213 7.47 11.72 -12.05
C SER A 213 6.79 11.75 -10.67
N PRO A 214 6.54 12.93 -10.09
CA PRO A 214 5.90 13.05 -8.77
C PRO A 214 4.46 12.51 -8.75
N ASP A 215 3.78 12.55 -9.89
CA ASP A 215 2.43 12.03 -10.15
C ASP A 215 2.43 10.61 -10.76
N GLY A 216 3.61 9.96 -10.88
CA GLY A 216 3.77 8.67 -11.55
C GLY A 216 3.50 7.43 -10.68
N GLY A 217 2.82 7.60 -9.54
CA GLY A 217 2.55 6.50 -8.60
C GLY A 217 3.80 5.86 -7.99
N ASN A 218 3.64 4.62 -7.50
CA ASN A 218 4.69 3.86 -6.82
C ASN A 218 5.84 3.49 -7.78
N VAL A 219 7.06 3.52 -7.27
CA VAL A 219 8.26 3.03 -7.97
C VAL A 219 8.46 1.57 -7.55
N VAL A 220 8.12 0.63 -8.44
CA VAL A 220 8.21 -0.80 -8.14
C VAL A 220 9.64 -1.26 -7.88
N MET A 221 10.62 -0.66 -8.57
CA MET A 221 12.01 -1.06 -8.50
C MET A 221 12.90 0.11 -8.91
N LEU A 222 14.00 0.34 -8.20
CA LEU A 222 15.00 1.35 -8.53
C LEU A 222 16.39 0.79 -8.24
N HIS A 223 17.35 1.04 -9.13
CA HIS A 223 18.73 0.62 -8.93
C HIS A 223 19.58 1.84 -8.57
N ILE A 224 19.95 1.93 -7.31
CA ILE A 224 20.55 3.13 -6.72
C ILE A 224 21.90 2.86 -6.08
N THR A 225 22.71 3.91 -5.98
CA THR A 225 23.88 3.96 -5.10
C THR A 225 23.59 4.96 -3.99
N VAL A 226 23.82 4.56 -2.75
CA VAL A 226 23.69 5.45 -1.58
C VAL A 226 24.98 6.27 -1.47
N THR A 227 24.92 7.57 -1.69
CA THR A 227 26.11 8.44 -1.68
C THR A 227 26.38 9.04 -0.30
N LYS A 228 25.33 9.30 0.47
CA LYS A 228 25.41 9.88 1.81
C LYS A 228 24.21 9.46 2.66
N MET A 229 24.41 9.25 3.94
CA MET A 229 23.39 8.99 4.95
C MET A 229 23.42 10.11 5.98
N PHE A 230 22.28 10.75 6.22
CA PHE A 230 22.17 11.75 7.28
C PHE A 230 22.01 11.08 8.66
N PRO A 231 22.24 11.79 9.77
CA PRO A 231 21.93 11.28 11.10
C PRO A 231 20.47 10.84 11.23
N ILE A 232 20.23 9.88 12.13
CA ILE A 232 18.88 9.39 12.43
C ILE A 232 18.06 10.52 13.03
N GLY A 233 16.86 10.71 12.49
CA GLY A 233 15.85 11.63 13.00
C GLY A 233 14.69 10.89 13.66
N TYR A 234 14.03 11.56 14.59
CA TYR A 234 12.86 11.07 15.31
C TYR A 234 11.67 11.99 15.04
N ILE A 235 10.48 11.43 14.90
CA ILE A 235 9.26 12.19 14.68
C ILE A 235 8.10 11.51 15.41
N ASP A 236 7.30 12.30 16.11
CA ASP A 236 6.07 11.78 16.71
C ASP A 236 5.05 11.44 15.61
N ALA A 237 4.18 10.47 15.88
CA ALA A 237 3.09 10.11 15.00
C ALA A 237 2.18 11.32 14.78
N PHE A 238 1.78 11.53 13.52
CA PHE A 238 0.82 12.58 13.20
C PHE A 238 -0.54 12.25 13.82
N VAL A 239 -1.07 13.18 14.60
CA VAL A 239 -2.43 13.14 15.13
C VAL A 239 -3.29 14.08 14.30
N GLU A 240 -4.41 13.58 13.76
CA GLU A 240 -5.31 14.37 12.93
C GLU A 240 -5.85 15.58 13.71
N GLY A 241 -5.82 16.77 13.11
CA GLY A 241 -6.19 18.03 13.77
C GLY A 241 -5.06 18.72 14.56
N ALA A 242 -3.93 18.06 14.80
CA ALA A 242 -2.76 18.67 15.41
C ALA A 242 -1.81 19.30 14.37
N PRO A 243 -0.93 20.24 14.77
CA PRO A 243 0.16 20.69 13.93
C PRO A 243 1.02 19.52 13.44
N ARG A 244 1.62 19.64 12.26
CA ARG A 244 2.53 18.61 11.75
C ARG A 244 3.71 18.43 12.72
N PRO A 245 4.06 17.20 13.10
CA PRO A 245 5.16 16.95 14.01
C PRO A 245 6.48 17.39 13.37
N ILE A 246 7.36 17.94 14.20
CA ILE A 246 8.66 18.45 13.77
C ILE A 246 9.70 17.34 13.97
N PRO A 247 10.51 17.01 12.95
CA PRO A 247 11.61 16.08 13.13
C PRO A 247 12.64 16.58 14.15
N ARG A 248 13.10 15.69 15.02
CA ARG A 248 14.10 15.94 16.06
C ARG A 248 15.37 15.14 15.82
N CYS A 249 16.50 15.69 16.23
CA CYS A 249 17.75 14.94 16.34
C CYS A 249 17.77 14.08 17.62
N GLN A 250 18.79 13.22 17.76
CA GLN A 250 18.95 12.37 18.95
C GLN A 250 18.88 13.18 20.26
N LYS A 251 19.64 14.28 20.35
CA LYS A 251 19.71 15.10 21.57
C LYS A 251 18.35 15.70 21.95
N GLU A 252 17.57 16.12 20.96
CA GLU A 252 16.23 16.69 21.17
C GLU A 252 15.20 15.61 21.51
N GLU A 253 15.34 14.41 20.95
CA GLU A 253 14.50 13.27 21.33
C GLU A 253 14.78 12.82 22.77
N ASP A 254 16.04 12.73 23.17
CA ASP A 254 16.44 12.40 24.55
C ASP A 254 15.84 13.42 25.53
N ALA A 255 15.96 14.72 25.24
CA ALA A 255 15.37 15.77 26.06
C ALA A 255 13.84 15.69 26.14
N ALA A 256 13.17 15.40 25.01
CA ALA A 256 11.72 15.22 24.99
C ALA A 256 11.27 13.94 25.71
N MET A 257 12.10 12.89 25.70
CA MET A 257 11.86 11.68 26.47
C MET A 257 12.01 11.95 27.97
N ASP A 258 13.03 12.70 28.38
CA ASP A 258 13.22 13.13 29.76
C ASP A 258 12.06 14.00 30.27
N GLU A 259 11.58 14.95 29.47
CA GLU A 259 10.41 15.76 29.81
C GLU A 259 9.15 14.91 29.96
N TRP A 260 8.93 13.97 29.04
CA TRP A 260 7.80 13.04 29.13
C TRP A 260 7.91 12.12 30.35
N MET A 261 9.10 11.60 30.66
CA MET A 261 9.35 10.79 31.85
C MET A 261 9.09 11.59 33.12
N LYS A 262 9.53 12.85 33.20
CA LYS A 262 9.23 13.73 34.35
C LYS A 262 7.74 13.99 34.54
N MET A 263 7.01 14.21 33.44
CA MET A 263 5.55 14.35 33.50
C MET A 263 4.89 13.06 33.98
N TRP A 264 5.31 11.91 33.43
CA TRP A 264 4.84 10.60 33.84
C TRP A 264 5.09 10.32 35.32
N GLU A 265 6.33 10.52 35.79
CA GLU A 265 6.73 10.33 37.19
C GLU A 265 5.95 11.26 38.13
N LYS A 266 5.72 12.51 37.73
CA LYS A 266 4.93 13.45 38.52
C LYS A 266 3.48 12.99 38.66
N GLU A 267 2.81 12.70 37.55
CA GLU A 267 1.41 12.24 37.57
C GLU A 267 1.27 10.90 38.32
N GLN A 268 2.27 10.02 38.20
CA GLN A 268 2.34 8.78 38.96
C GLN A 268 2.49 9.05 40.46
N ALA A 269 3.35 9.98 40.86
CA ALA A 269 3.52 10.36 42.26
C ALA A 269 2.26 11.01 42.85
N ASP A 270 1.60 11.87 42.07
CA ASP A 270 0.34 12.50 42.45
C ASP A 270 -0.77 11.42 42.63
N GLU A 271 -0.87 10.44 41.73
CA GLU A 271 -1.82 9.32 41.88
C GLU A 271 -1.49 8.40 43.07
N CYS A 272 -0.21 8.07 43.27
CA CYS A 272 0.21 7.30 44.44
C CYS A 272 -0.18 8.03 45.74
N LYS A 273 0.02 9.34 45.80
CA LYS A 273 -0.35 10.15 46.96
C LYS A 273 -1.87 10.21 47.15
N GLU A 274 -2.65 10.41 46.09
CA GLU A 274 -4.12 10.38 46.17
C GLU A 274 -4.63 9.01 46.64
N PHE A 275 -4.00 7.92 46.19
CA PHE A 275 -4.30 6.57 46.64
C PHE A 275 -3.96 6.36 48.12
N GLU A 276 -2.78 6.80 48.57
CA GLU A 276 -2.38 6.76 49.98
C GLU A 276 -3.32 7.59 50.87
N ASP A 277 -3.69 8.80 50.46
CA ASP A 277 -4.63 9.66 51.20
C ASP A 277 -6.03 9.02 51.30
N ARG A 278 -6.47 8.33 50.24
CA ARG A 278 -7.74 7.57 50.24
C ARG A 278 -7.67 6.39 51.20
N LEU A 279 -6.55 5.65 51.20
CA LEU A 279 -6.33 4.51 52.09
C LEU A 279 -6.27 4.96 53.56
N GLN A 280 -5.55 6.05 53.86
CA GLN A 280 -5.48 6.62 55.22
C GLN A 280 -6.86 7.08 55.73
N LYS A 281 -7.70 7.66 54.87
CA LYS A 281 -9.08 8.02 55.25
C LYS A 281 -9.90 6.78 55.61
N LEU A 282 -9.77 5.71 54.83
CA LEU A 282 -10.46 4.45 55.07
C LEU A 282 -9.97 3.77 56.35
N GLU A 283 -8.66 3.79 56.62
CA GLU A 283 -8.07 3.31 57.87
C GLU A 283 -8.58 4.11 59.09
N ALA A 284 -8.59 5.44 59.00
CA ALA A 284 -9.14 6.29 60.06
C ALA A 284 -10.66 6.09 60.28
N LEU A 285 -11.40 5.77 59.22
CA LEU A 285 -12.81 5.37 59.32
C LEU A 285 -12.94 4.03 60.04
N ALA A 286 -12.17 3.02 59.63
CA ALA A 286 -12.15 1.69 60.25
C ALA A 286 -11.84 1.78 61.75
N GLU A 287 -10.83 2.56 62.16
CA GLU A 287 -10.49 2.77 63.56
C GLU A 287 -11.64 3.42 64.36
N ARG A 288 -12.37 4.38 63.77
CA ARG A 288 -13.53 5.01 64.42
C ARG A 288 -14.69 4.03 64.59
N LEU A 289 -14.92 3.18 63.60
CA LEU A 289 -15.94 2.13 63.65
C LEU A 289 -15.59 1.07 64.70
N ASP A 290 -14.32 0.64 64.76
CA ASP A 290 -13.80 -0.29 65.77
C ASP A 290 -13.99 0.27 67.18
N HIS A 291 -13.62 1.53 67.41
CA HIS A 291 -13.81 2.17 68.71
C HIS A 291 -15.30 2.26 69.09
N ALA A 292 -16.19 2.51 68.13
CA ALA A 292 -17.62 2.64 68.38
C ALA A 292 -18.33 1.29 68.64
N CYS A 293 -17.87 0.21 67.99
CA CYS A 293 -18.41 -1.14 68.20
C CYS A 293 -17.75 -1.86 69.40
N GLY A 294 -16.65 -1.32 69.92
CA GLY A 294 -15.90 -1.90 71.05
C GLY A 294 -14.95 -3.01 70.62
N TYR A 295 -14.35 -2.90 69.45
CA TYR A 295 -13.43 -3.89 68.84
C TYR A 295 -14.06 -5.28 68.67
N LYS A 296 -15.39 -5.33 68.48
CA LYS A 296 -16.11 -6.56 68.20
C LYS A 296 -15.83 -6.97 66.75
N SER A 297 -15.05 -8.03 66.57
CA SER A 297 -14.78 -8.60 65.24
C SER A 297 -15.88 -9.58 64.85
N VAL A 298 -16.32 -9.52 63.59
CA VAL A 298 -17.26 -10.48 63.00
C VAL A 298 -16.58 -11.19 61.83
N SER A 299 -17.01 -12.42 61.51
CA SER A 299 -16.53 -13.09 60.30
C SER A 299 -17.04 -12.39 59.05
N ARG A 300 -16.19 -12.28 58.02
CA ARG A 300 -16.55 -11.73 56.71
C ARG A 300 -17.73 -12.47 56.06
N ASP A 301 -17.88 -13.77 56.32
CA ASP A 301 -18.96 -14.61 55.76
C ASP A 301 -20.35 -14.27 56.35
N LEU A 302 -20.39 -13.50 57.44
CA LEU A 302 -21.61 -13.11 58.14
C LEU A 302 -22.01 -11.66 57.85
N LEU A 303 -21.37 -10.99 56.89
CA LEU A 303 -21.69 -9.62 56.51
C LEU A 303 -23.04 -9.54 55.77
N PRO A 304 -23.98 -8.70 56.23
CA PRO A 304 -25.20 -8.43 55.49
C PRO A 304 -24.94 -7.79 54.11
N HIS A 305 -25.82 -8.03 53.14
CA HIS A 305 -25.68 -7.53 51.76
C HIS A 305 -25.68 -6.01 51.62
N TRP A 306 -26.21 -5.28 52.60
CA TRP A 306 -26.28 -3.80 52.57
C TRP A 306 -24.99 -3.13 53.09
N VAL A 307 -24.05 -3.88 53.67
CA VAL A 307 -22.91 -3.31 54.40
C VAL A 307 -22.00 -2.50 53.49
N ASP A 308 -21.77 -2.97 52.25
CA ASP A 308 -20.90 -2.27 51.30
C ASP A 308 -21.52 -0.94 50.87
N ASP A 309 -22.83 -0.89 50.57
CA ASP A 309 -23.53 0.35 50.21
C ASP A 309 -23.48 1.38 51.35
N VAL A 310 -23.67 0.94 52.60
CA VAL A 310 -23.62 1.82 53.77
C VAL A 310 -22.18 2.22 54.10
N LEU A 311 -21.18 1.38 53.81
CA LEU A 311 -19.78 1.73 53.96
C LEU A 311 -19.39 2.85 52.98
N ASP A 312 -19.84 2.76 51.72
CA ASP A 312 -19.62 3.81 50.72
C ASP A 312 -20.27 5.14 51.16
N GLU A 313 -21.48 5.12 51.73
CA GLU A 313 -22.11 6.31 52.34
C GLU A 313 -21.26 6.91 53.47
N PHE A 314 -20.62 6.08 54.30
CA PHE A 314 -19.75 6.53 55.38
C PHE A 314 -18.42 7.12 54.88
N GLU A 315 -17.90 6.61 53.75
CA GLU A 315 -16.69 7.13 53.10
C GLU A 315 -16.91 8.52 52.51
N GLU A 316 -18.09 8.78 51.95
CA GLU A 316 -18.45 10.08 51.37
C GLU A 316 -18.95 11.10 52.41
N ALA A 317 -19.34 10.65 53.60
CA ALA A 317 -19.95 11.50 54.62
C ALA A 317 -18.98 12.54 55.22
N THR A 318 -19.42 13.79 55.25
CA THR A 318 -18.70 14.88 55.92
C THR A 318 -18.78 14.79 57.45
N ASP A 319 -19.85 14.21 58.01
CA ASP A 319 -20.03 14.01 59.45
C ASP A 319 -20.29 12.54 59.83
N VAL A 320 -19.23 11.75 59.78
CA VAL A 320 -19.21 10.32 60.19
C VAL A 320 -19.66 10.13 61.65
N LYS A 321 -19.43 11.09 62.55
CA LYS A 321 -19.78 10.94 63.98
C LYS A 321 -21.28 10.89 64.19
N SER A 322 -22.05 11.66 63.42
CA SER A 322 -23.50 11.62 63.49
C SER A 322 -24.02 10.28 62.97
N LEU A 323 -23.50 9.79 61.83
CA LEU A 323 -23.88 8.48 61.28
C LEU A 323 -23.60 7.33 62.25
N ILE A 324 -22.45 7.35 62.93
CA ILE A 324 -22.10 6.35 63.95
C ILE A 324 -23.16 6.29 65.07
N LYS A 325 -23.71 7.44 65.50
CA LYS A 325 -24.72 7.50 66.56
C LYS A 325 -26.09 6.93 66.14
N LEU A 326 -26.37 6.91 64.84
CA LEU A 326 -27.64 6.39 64.31
C LEU A 326 -27.64 4.86 64.15
N LYS A 327 -26.47 4.21 64.22
CA LYS A 327 -26.33 2.77 64.01
C LYS A 327 -26.16 2.01 65.33
N SER A 328 -26.63 0.77 65.36
CA SER A 328 -26.41 -0.14 66.49
C SER A 328 -24.97 -0.66 66.53
N ARG A 329 -24.53 -1.16 67.70
CA ARG A 329 -23.17 -1.72 67.85
C ARG A 329 -22.90 -2.90 66.93
N ASP A 330 -23.89 -3.73 66.66
CA ASP A 330 -23.75 -4.88 65.77
C ASP A 330 -23.60 -4.44 64.31
N GLU A 331 -24.37 -3.43 63.87
CA GLU A 331 -24.22 -2.82 62.54
C GLU A 331 -22.84 -2.18 62.35
N LEU A 332 -22.33 -1.50 63.37
CA LEU A 332 -20.99 -0.91 63.37
C LEU A 332 -19.88 -1.98 63.31
N SER A 333 -20.08 -3.16 63.92
CA SER A 333 -19.11 -4.27 63.80
C SER A 333 -19.06 -4.89 62.40
N TYR A 334 -20.20 -4.92 61.68
CA TYR A 334 -20.23 -5.35 60.28
C TYR A 334 -19.51 -4.32 59.39
N LEU A 335 -19.77 -3.02 59.58
CA LEU A 335 -19.10 -1.94 58.84
C LEU A 335 -17.59 -1.91 59.09
N ALA A 336 -17.13 -2.10 60.33
CA ALA A 336 -15.71 -2.18 60.65
C ALA A 336 -15.03 -3.37 59.93
N THR A 337 -15.66 -4.54 59.96
CA THR A 337 -15.16 -5.75 59.30
C THR A 337 -15.08 -5.55 57.77
N ALA A 338 -16.09 -4.93 57.17
CA ALA A 338 -16.10 -4.59 55.74
C ALA A 338 -15.02 -3.55 55.39
N ALA A 339 -14.84 -2.51 56.21
CA ALA A 339 -13.79 -1.51 56.02
C ALA A 339 -12.38 -2.14 56.02
N HIS A 340 -12.08 -3.02 56.98
CA HIS A 340 -10.81 -3.76 57.01
C HIS A 340 -10.63 -4.68 55.80
N ALA A 341 -11.68 -5.36 55.36
CA ALA A 341 -11.64 -6.18 54.15
C ALA A 341 -11.38 -5.34 52.88
N LYS A 342 -11.99 -4.14 52.80
CA LYS A 342 -11.78 -3.18 51.71
C LYS A 342 -10.35 -2.61 51.72
N ILE A 343 -9.81 -2.26 52.90
CA ILE A 343 -8.39 -1.84 53.06
C ILE A 343 -7.43 -2.92 52.58
N ALA A 344 -7.65 -4.18 53.00
CA ALA A 344 -6.80 -5.30 52.58
C ALA A 344 -6.87 -5.52 51.06
N TYR A 345 -8.06 -5.45 50.48
CA TYR A 345 -8.27 -5.57 49.04
C TYR A 345 -7.60 -4.44 48.24
N GLU A 346 -7.73 -3.19 48.67
CA GLU A 346 -7.09 -2.03 48.03
C GLU A 346 -5.56 -2.14 48.12
N ARG A 347 -5.01 -2.54 49.28
CA ARG A 347 -3.56 -2.77 49.44
C ARG A 347 -3.03 -3.86 48.51
N ASP A 348 -3.72 -5.00 48.42
CA ASP A 348 -3.32 -6.11 47.57
C ASP A 348 -3.40 -5.75 46.06
N ASN A 349 -4.29 -4.82 45.69
CA ASN A 349 -4.51 -4.39 44.30
C ASN A 349 -3.92 -3.02 43.97
N ALA A 350 -3.17 -2.39 44.89
CA ALA A 350 -2.73 -0.99 44.78
C ALA A 350 -2.02 -0.69 43.44
N GLN A 351 -1.08 -1.54 43.04
CA GLN A 351 -0.35 -1.39 41.78
C GLN A 351 -1.30 -1.37 40.58
N ARG A 352 -2.26 -2.30 40.53
CA ARG A 352 -3.21 -2.40 39.41
C ARG A 352 -4.18 -1.22 39.38
N THR A 353 -4.63 -0.76 40.54
CA THR A 353 -5.50 0.43 40.66
C THR A 353 -4.78 1.67 40.17
N ILE A 354 -3.52 1.88 40.57
CA ILE A 354 -2.69 3.00 40.13
C ILE A 354 -2.39 2.91 38.63
N GLU A 355 -1.97 1.75 38.12
CA GLU A 355 -1.71 1.55 36.69
C GLU A 355 -2.95 1.87 35.84
N LYS A 356 -4.13 1.40 36.27
CA LYS A 356 -5.40 1.70 35.60
C LYS A 356 -5.78 3.16 35.67
N ALA A 357 -5.51 3.84 36.80
CA ALA A 357 -5.76 5.27 36.94
C ALA A 357 -4.80 6.11 36.09
N MET A 358 -3.59 5.60 35.82
CA MET A 358 -2.60 6.23 34.93
C MET A 358 -2.96 6.08 33.45
N GLU A 359 -3.79 5.11 33.07
CA GLU A 359 -4.26 4.95 31.69
C GLU A 359 -4.98 6.23 31.21
N GLY A 360 -4.38 6.91 30.24
CA GLY A 360 -4.96 8.12 29.63
C GLY A 360 -4.68 9.44 30.35
N ARG A 361 -4.03 9.44 31.53
CA ARG A 361 -3.55 10.68 32.18
C ARG A 361 -2.40 11.32 31.41
N VAL A 362 -1.44 10.49 31.01
CA VAL A 362 -0.30 10.93 30.20
C VAL A 362 -0.38 10.25 28.83
N PRO A 363 -0.51 11.01 27.74
CA PRO A 363 -0.59 10.43 26.41
C PRO A 363 0.72 9.72 26.07
N GLN A 364 0.60 8.47 25.61
CA GLN A 364 1.76 7.72 25.14
C GLN A 364 2.34 8.33 23.88
N ARG A 365 3.66 8.54 23.87
CA ARG A 365 4.37 9.04 22.71
C ARG A 365 4.56 7.91 21.69
N GLN A 366 3.97 8.06 20.51
CA GLN A 366 4.21 7.16 19.39
C GLN A 366 5.32 7.73 18.51
N VAL A 367 6.58 7.44 18.84
CA VAL A 367 7.75 7.97 18.13
C VAL A 367 8.18 7.01 17.03
N ARG A 368 8.48 7.54 15.83
CA ARG A 368 9.14 6.79 14.76
C ARG A 368 10.51 7.39 14.47
N ASN A 369 11.47 6.51 14.18
CA ASN A 369 12.78 6.90 13.69
C ASN A 369 12.82 6.81 12.16
N PHE A 370 13.64 7.64 11.55
CA PHE A 370 13.92 7.62 10.13
C PHE A 370 15.33 8.09 9.82
N GLN A 371 15.83 7.73 8.65
CA GLN A 371 17.10 8.21 8.14
C GLN A 371 16.95 8.65 6.69
N VAL A 372 17.55 9.78 6.33
CA VAL A 372 17.54 10.26 4.94
C VAL A 372 18.82 9.83 4.25
N ALA A 373 18.67 9.17 3.10
CA ALA A 373 19.77 8.76 2.24
C ALA A 373 19.80 9.63 0.98
N CYS A 374 20.93 10.24 0.64
CA CYS A 374 21.20 10.74 -0.70
C CYS A 374 21.48 9.56 -1.62
N ILE A 375 20.79 9.53 -2.76
CA ILE A 375 20.81 8.42 -3.70
C ILE A 375 21.02 8.92 -5.13
N GLU A 376 21.74 8.12 -5.90
CA GLU A 376 22.00 8.35 -7.32
C GLU A 376 21.71 7.10 -8.13
N ASP A 377 21.50 7.25 -9.44
CA ASP A 377 21.31 6.12 -10.34
C ASP A 377 22.60 5.28 -10.42
N ALA A 378 22.53 4.01 -10.00
CA ALA A 378 23.68 3.09 -10.10
C ALA A 378 23.98 2.67 -11.55
N ARG A 379 23.04 2.88 -12.48
CA ARG A 379 23.23 2.63 -13.92
C ARG A 379 22.67 3.79 -14.73
N THR A 380 23.56 4.50 -15.40
CA THR A 380 23.21 5.49 -16.42
C THR A 380 23.53 4.90 -17.78
N TYR A 381 22.50 4.47 -18.52
CA TYR A 381 22.75 3.74 -19.77
C TYR A 381 23.54 4.59 -20.79
N HIS A 382 23.23 5.88 -20.95
CA HIS A 382 23.96 6.80 -21.85
C HIS A 382 23.76 8.31 -21.55
N ARG A 383 23.12 8.69 -20.43
CA ARG A 383 22.82 10.09 -20.10
C ARG A 383 23.51 10.48 -18.80
N THR A 384 24.10 11.67 -18.76
CA THR A 384 24.59 12.26 -17.52
C THR A 384 23.42 12.39 -16.54
N PRO A 385 23.51 11.83 -15.32
CA PRO A 385 22.46 11.96 -14.34
C PRO A 385 22.41 13.42 -13.88
N MET A 386 21.36 14.15 -14.25
CA MET A 386 21.15 15.55 -13.84
C MET A 386 20.32 15.66 -12.57
N ARG A 387 19.87 14.52 -12.04
CA ARG A 387 18.91 14.44 -10.94
C ARG A 387 19.37 13.42 -9.92
N THR A 388 19.47 13.85 -8.67
CA THR A 388 19.72 12.99 -7.52
C THR A 388 18.42 12.77 -6.74
N GLY A 389 18.44 11.93 -5.72
CA GLY A 389 17.29 11.70 -4.87
C GLY A 389 17.62 11.73 -3.40
N GLN A 390 16.62 12.07 -2.59
CA GLN A 390 16.60 11.85 -1.16
C GLN A 390 15.58 10.76 -0.86
N LEU A 391 16.03 9.69 -0.23
CA LEU A 391 15.20 8.57 0.17
C LEU A 391 15.07 8.55 1.70
N THR A 392 13.88 8.85 2.20
CA THR A 392 13.52 8.71 3.61
C THR A 392 13.27 7.23 3.93
N VAL A 393 14.15 6.65 4.73
CA VAL A 393 14.06 5.28 5.23
C VAL A 393 13.44 5.30 6.62
N TRP A 394 12.19 4.86 6.71
CA TRP A 394 11.47 4.74 7.97
C TRP A 394 11.88 3.50 8.77
N ASP A 395 11.81 3.58 10.10
CA ASP A 395 12.04 2.50 11.06
C ASP A 395 13.45 1.87 10.93
N ILE A 396 14.46 2.69 10.62
CA ILE A 396 15.84 2.26 10.36
C ILE A 396 16.45 1.45 11.52
N LEU A 397 16.14 1.80 12.78
CA LEU A 397 16.67 1.11 13.96
C LEU A 397 16.17 -0.34 14.05
N SER A 398 15.04 -0.65 13.42
CA SER A 398 14.50 -2.02 13.37
C SER A 398 15.10 -2.89 12.26
N MET A 399 15.79 -2.26 11.29
CA MET A 399 16.36 -2.94 10.13
C MET A 399 17.73 -3.57 10.41
N GLY A 400 18.43 -3.13 11.46
CA GLY A 400 19.79 -3.56 11.79
C GLY A 400 20.86 -2.84 10.95
N ASP A 401 22.05 -2.67 11.54
CA ASP A 401 23.11 -1.77 11.04
C ASP A 401 23.74 -2.15 9.69
N GLU A 402 23.49 -3.36 9.19
CA GLU A 402 24.16 -3.87 7.99
C GLU A 402 23.37 -3.71 6.69
N ILE A 403 22.09 -3.32 6.74
CA ILE A 403 21.24 -3.33 5.54
C ILE A 403 21.58 -2.20 4.58
N ILE A 404 21.91 -1.01 5.08
CA ILE A 404 22.16 0.18 4.26
C ILE A 404 23.49 0.80 4.66
N ARG A 405 24.36 1.01 3.68
CA ARG A 405 25.68 1.60 3.85
C ARG A 405 25.95 2.60 2.74
N GLU A 406 26.62 3.69 3.09
CA GLU A 406 27.18 4.65 2.14
C GLU A 406 28.16 3.96 1.18
N GLY A 407 28.19 4.44 -0.07
CA GLY A 407 29.05 3.93 -1.14
C GLY A 407 28.60 2.59 -1.76
N ARG A 408 27.51 1.99 -1.29
CA ARG A 408 27.00 0.70 -1.83
C ARG A 408 25.80 0.89 -2.75
N SER A 409 25.64 -0.05 -3.67
CA SER A 409 24.52 -0.10 -4.60
C SER A 409 23.46 -1.12 -4.18
N TYR A 410 22.20 -0.77 -4.41
CA TYR A 410 21.05 -1.56 -4.03
C TYR A 410 19.99 -1.54 -5.13
N LEU A 411 19.33 -2.68 -5.29
CA LEU A 411 18.03 -2.75 -5.95
C LEU A 411 16.96 -2.60 -4.88
N VAL A 412 16.27 -1.47 -4.89
CA VAL A 412 15.24 -1.14 -3.91
C VAL A 412 13.88 -1.26 -4.55
N SER A 413 12.98 -2.03 -3.95
CA SER A 413 11.61 -2.20 -4.46
C SER A 413 10.60 -1.43 -3.64
N ASN A 414 9.49 -1.01 -4.27
CA ASN A 414 8.29 -0.48 -3.62
C ASN A 414 8.54 0.79 -2.77
N ILE A 415 9.03 1.84 -3.43
CA ILE A 415 9.25 3.18 -2.84
C ILE A 415 8.28 4.18 -3.47
N VAL A 416 7.85 5.18 -2.69
CA VAL A 416 6.81 6.12 -3.12
C VAL A 416 7.33 7.55 -3.20
N PRO A 417 6.91 8.34 -4.22
CA PRO A 417 7.15 9.78 -4.28
C PRO A 417 6.54 10.53 -3.09
N THR A 418 7.32 11.42 -2.49
CA THR A 418 6.91 12.36 -1.45
C THR A 418 7.22 13.79 -1.88
N GLN A 419 6.73 14.77 -1.13
CA GLN A 419 7.01 16.20 -1.35
C GLN A 419 6.86 16.62 -2.83
N LYS A 420 5.77 16.16 -3.48
CA LYS A 420 5.58 16.24 -4.94
C LYS A 420 5.79 17.64 -5.52
N GLY A 421 5.45 18.69 -4.76
CA GLY A 421 5.64 20.09 -5.16
C GLY A 421 7.09 20.59 -5.12
N SER A 422 7.99 19.91 -4.40
CA SER A 422 9.40 20.27 -4.25
C SER A 422 10.30 19.65 -5.33
N TRP A 423 9.73 18.80 -6.20
CA TRP A 423 10.50 18.10 -7.23
C TRP A 423 11.00 19.08 -8.31
N GLY A 424 12.31 19.18 -8.48
CA GLY A 424 12.91 19.98 -9.55
C GLY A 424 12.53 19.49 -10.96
N LYS A 425 12.71 20.31 -11.98
CA LYS A 425 12.49 19.87 -13.37
C LYS A 425 13.61 18.90 -13.78
N PRO A 426 13.32 17.79 -14.50
CA PRO A 426 14.34 16.79 -14.86
C PRO A 426 15.53 17.29 -15.70
N ALA A 427 15.39 18.45 -16.36
CA ALA A 427 16.41 19.04 -17.22
C ALA A 427 17.31 20.08 -16.50
N VAL A 428 17.09 20.29 -15.19
CA VAL A 428 17.87 21.22 -14.37
C VAL A 428 18.90 20.40 -13.61
N ALA A 429 20.18 20.78 -13.72
CA ALA A 429 21.26 20.17 -12.95
C ALA A 429 21.00 20.34 -11.45
N ASP A 430 21.45 19.36 -10.66
CA ASP A 430 21.28 19.32 -9.20
C ASP A 430 19.81 19.34 -8.74
N SER A 431 18.89 18.92 -9.61
CA SER A 431 17.51 18.71 -9.20
C SER A 431 17.38 17.48 -8.31
N GLU A 432 16.53 17.56 -7.29
CA GLU A 432 16.28 16.44 -6.39
C GLU A 432 14.89 15.81 -6.62
N VAL A 433 14.78 14.52 -6.29
CA VAL A 433 13.50 13.83 -6.04
C VAL A 433 13.41 13.46 -4.57
N PHE A 434 12.20 13.42 -4.04
CA PHE A 434 11.94 12.98 -2.67
C PHE A 434 11.14 11.69 -2.70
N LEU A 435 11.71 10.65 -2.10
CA LEU A 435 11.15 9.31 -2.07
C LEU A 435 11.11 8.82 -0.62
N GLN A 436 10.20 7.90 -0.31
CA GLN A 436 10.20 7.23 0.99
C GLN A 436 9.97 5.73 0.85
N THR A 437 10.46 5.00 1.84
CA THR A 437 10.18 3.57 1.98
C THR A 437 8.74 3.33 2.45
N THR A 438 8.25 2.13 2.18
CA THR A 438 6.96 1.61 2.64
C THR A 438 7.21 0.33 3.43
N ARG A 439 6.19 -0.18 4.13
CA ARG A 439 6.27 -1.48 4.83
C ARG A 439 6.65 -2.66 3.92
N GLY A 440 6.38 -2.54 2.62
CA GLY A 440 6.72 -3.55 1.62
C GLY A 440 8.05 -3.29 0.90
N THR A 441 8.82 -2.28 1.31
CA THR A 441 10.13 -2.00 0.71
C THR A 441 11.09 -3.14 0.99
N ARG A 442 11.85 -3.55 -0.03
CA ARG A 442 12.91 -4.55 0.10
C ARG A 442 14.17 -4.00 -0.52
N TRP A 443 15.29 -4.27 0.13
CA TRP A 443 16.63 -3.89 -0.29
C TRP A 443 17.37 -5.15 -0.71
N SER A 444 17.90 -5.16 -1.93
CA SER A 444 18.77 -6.24 -2.40
C SER A 444 20.13 -5.62 -2.74
N PRO A 445 21.20 -5.94 -1.99
CA PRO A 445 22.53 -5.42 -2.31
C PRO A 445 22.97 -5.92 -3.68
N VAL A 446 23.59 -5.03 -4.45
CA VAL A 446 24.13 -5.33 -5.76
C VAL A 446 25.66 -5.17 -5.70
N PRO A 447 26.44 -6.09 -6.29
CA PRO A 447 27.90 -6.02 -6.31
C PRO A 447 28.45 -4.74 -6.94
#